data_AF-A0A8H4TCW4-F1
#
_entry.id   AF-A0A8H4TCW4-F1
#
_cell.length_a   1.000
_cell.length_b   1.000
_cell.length_c   1.000
_cell.angle_alpha   90.00
_cell.angle_beta   90.00
_cell.angle_gamma   90.00
#
_symmetry.space_group_name_H-M   'P 1'
#
loop_
_entity.id
_entity.type
_entity.pdbx_description
1 polymer ?
#
loop_
_entity_poly.entity_id
_entity_poly.type
_entity_poly.pdbx_seq_one_letter_code
_entity_poly.pdbx_strand_id
1 'polypeptide(L)'
;MDPIDNDIPDLYDDPVLVEPSSQMSQATIDSLRLHATSFYNECRVFGRLKELGREDLAIKAYGYLQFDLTDEKVQQHFLPFGNNTRIGLTRGNKETTDEDVLRHFMQIDDLSRPMMAIVKEWVDCSGIPKYERTVINGQECWLKKHPDRTVVKRDIGHLPRLLRNLRELHKSGIVVRDLKWQQYLDGQLVDFSFAWTIPHIFGPESGLRPRWTFESMAAWDLRCFQAILDDFDRSAERQVPRLRKHSLVAWQKDDMYQRLRPRPQSYVPPLPMLVYDDRFQAMMPRPPFDPAKFNWRAVQKSTKKGAVPPGASPRQRHPQRRLLREVSNERDKKNERRWGANKD
;
A
#
# COMPACT_ATOMS: atom_id res chain seq x y z
N MET A 1 5.09 -38.91 -57.53
CA MET A 1 4.30 -38.99 -56.28
C MET A 1 5.21 -39.69 -55.30
N ASP A 2 6.05 -38.90 -54.65
CA ASP A 2 6.87 -39.30 -53.50
C ASP A 2 6.68 -38.17 -52.47
N PRO A 3 6.36 -38.48 -51.21
CA PRO A 3 6.08 -37.47 -50.19
C PRO A 3 7.40 -36.87 -49.69
N ILE A 4 7.43 -35.55 -49.62
CA ILE A 4 8.51 -34.79 -48.98
C ILE A 4 8.42 -35.05 -47.47
N ASP A 5 9.48 -35.61 -46.91
CA ASP A 5 9.69 -35.77 -45.46
C ASP A 5 9.46 -34.45 -44.74
N ASN A 6 8.52 -34.47 -43.79
CA ASN A 6 8.32 -33.43 -42.80
C ASN A 6 9.30 -33.64 -41.64
N ASP A 7 10.54 -33.23 -41.80
CA ASP A 7 11.47 -33.05 -40.67
C ASP A 7 11.54 -31.56 -40.31
N ILE A 8 10.55 -31.11 -39.55
CA ILE A 8 10.70 -29.89 -38.73
C ILE A 8 11.14 -30.39 -37.36
N PRO A 9 12.35 -30.05 -36.87
CA PRO A 9 12.76 -30.41 -35.52
C PRO A 9 11.80 -29.75 -34.52
N ASP A 10 11.14 -30.56 -33.71
CA ASP A 10 10.38 -30.14 -32.53
C ASP A 10 11.30 -29.36 -31.58
N LEU A 11 11.33 -28.03 -31.73
CA LEU A 11 11.93 -27.08 -30.80
C LEU A 11 10.92 -26.77 -29.67
N TYR A 12 10.47 -27.82 -29.00
CA TYR A 12 9.90 -27.71 -27.66
C TYR A 12 10.97 -28.23 -26.70
N ASP A 13 11.87 -27.34 -26.30
CA ASP A 13 12.56 -27.53 -25.03
C ASP A 13 11.45 -27.60 -23.97
N ASP A 14 11.17 -28.80 -23.48
CA ASP A 14 10.43 -29.00 -22.24
C ASP A 14 10.98 -28.02 -21.21
N PRO A 15 10.12 -27.27 -20.48
CA PRO A 15 10.59 -26.35 -19.47
C PRO A 15 11.43 -27.16 -18.49
N VAL A 16 12.75 -26.96 -18.55
CA VAL A 16 13.69 -27.53 -17.60
C VAL A 16 13.15 -27.20 -16.23
N LEU A 17 12.61 -28.20 -15.55
CA LEU A 17 12.29 -28.12 -14.13
C LEU A 17 13.59 -27.71 -13.48
N VAL A 18 13.68 -26.43 -13.13
CA VAL A 18 14.82 -25.89 -12.39
C VAL A 18 14.85 -26.68 -11.10
N GLU A 19 15.74 -27.66 -11.02
CA GLU A 19 15.95 -28.38 -9.78
C GLU A 19 16.28 -27.33 -8.70
N PRO A 20 15.57 -27.33 -7.57
CA PRO A 20 15.80 -26.35 -6.53
C PRO A 20 17.25 -26.47 -6.09
N SER A 21 18.04 -25.43 -6.37
CA SER A 21 19.46 -25.41 -6.00
C SER A 21 19.58 -25.68 -4.50
N SER A 22 20.13 -26.83 -4.17
CA SER A 22 20.30 -27.37 -2.83
C SER A 22 21.42 -26.66 -2.05
N GLN A 23 21.36 -25.33 -1.92
CA GLN A 23 22.45 -24.55 -1.33
C GLN A 23 22.08 -23.65 -0.14
N MET A 24 20.81 -23.57 0.25
CA MET A 24 20.42 -22.75 1.40
C MET A 24 20.06 -23.63 2.59
N SER A 25 20.76 -23.44 3.71
CA SER A 25 20.42 -24.11 4.95
C SER A 25 19.00 -23.71 5.39
N GLN A 26 18.27 -24.62 6.05
CA GLN A 26 16.93 -24.33 6.57
C GLN A 26 16.94 -23.11 7.51
N ALA A 27 18.00 -22.95 8.31
CA ALA A 27 18.19 -21.78 9.17
C ALA A 27 18.30 -20.47 8.36
N THR A 28 18.95 -20.49 7.20
CA THR A 28 19.02 -19.33 6.29
C THR A 28 17.64 -19.03 5.69
N ILE A 29 16.91 -20.05 5.27
CA ILE A 29 15.54 -19.91 4.75
C ILE A 29 14.63 -19.29 5.81
N ASP A 30 14.68 -19.79 7.05
CA ASP A 30 13.87 -19.30 8.16
C ASP A 30 14.22 -17.85 8.54
N SER A 31 15.51 -17.51 8.54
CA SER A 31 15.96 -16.12 8.74
C SER A 31 15.46 -15.18 7.64
N LEU A 32 15.36 -15.65 6.40
CA LEU A 32 14.92 -14.84 5.26
C LEU A 32 13.40 -14.75 5.15
N ARG A 33 12.66 -15.78 5.59
CA ARG A 33 11.19 -15.79 5.62
C ARG A 33 10.65 -14.58 6.39
N LEU A 34 11.30 -14.21 7.49
CA LEU A 34 10.91 -13.04 8.27
C LEU A 34 10.93 -11.75 7.42
N HIS A 35 11.87 -11.61 6.49
CA HIS A 35 12.00 -10.42 5.64
C HIS A 35 10.99 -10.35 4.49
N ALA A 36 10.18 -11.39 4.28
CA ALA A 36 9.15 -11.44 3.25
C ALA A 36 7.72 -11.46 3.83
N THR A 37 7.55 -11.33 5.15
CA THR A 37 6.21 -11.26 5.73
C THR A 37 5.53 -9.93 5.38
N SER A 38 4.20 -9.92 5.41
CA SER A 38 3.40 -8.74 5.11
C SER A 38 3.78 -7.50 5.92
N PHE A 39 4.09 -7.70 7.20
CA PHE A 39 4.54 -6.64 8.09
C PHE A 39 5.87 -6.04 7.62
N TYR A 40 6.89 -6.86 7.34
CA TYR A 40 8.21 -6.36 6.94
C TYR A 40 8.20 -5.74 5.53
N ASN A 41 7.37 -6.27 4.62
CA ASN A 41 7.14 -5.67 3.31
C ASN A 41 6.64 -4.23 3.45
N GLU A 42 5.60 -4.04 4.26
CA GLU A 42 5.01 -2.74 4.49
C GLU A 42 5.93 -1.78 5.26
N CYS A 43 6.65 -2.28 6.28
CA CYS A 43 7.68 -1.50 6.98
C CYS A 43 8.77 -1.00 6.03
N ARG A 44 9.23 -1.83 5.08
CA ARG A 44 10.24 -1.43 4.09
C ARG A 44 9.72 -0.32 3.17
N VAL A 45 8.46 -0.39 2.77
CA VAL A 45 7.82 0.67 1.97
C VAL A 45 7.78 1.98 2.74
N PHE A 46 7.21 1.99 3.94
CA PHE A 46 7.14 3.22 4.75
C PHE A 46 8.53 3.77 5.09
N GLY A 47 9.48 2.90 5.39
CA GLY A 47 10.89 3.27 5.57
C GLY A 47 11.46 3.96 4.33
N ARG A 48 11.26 3.40 3.14
CA ARG A 48 11.71 3.98 1.86
C ARG A 48 11.05 5.33 1.57
N LEU A 49 9.75 5.46 1.80
CA LEU A 49 9.05 6.73 1.61
C LEU A 49 9.59 7.82 2.53
N LYS A 50 9.88 7.47 3.79
CA LYS A 50 10.49 8.38 4.76
C LYS A 50 11.93 8.76 4.38
N GLU A 51 12.75 7.82 3.93
CA GLU A 51 14.11 8.08 3.42
C GLU A 51 14.11 9.08 2.26
N LEU A 52 13.07 9.05 1.43
CA LEU A 52 12.93 9.91 0.24
C LEU A 52 12.18 11.23 0.51
N GLY A 53 11.59 11.40 1.70
CA GLY A 53 10.68 12.52 1.97
C GLY A 53 9.43 12.50 1.08
N ARG A 54 8.93 11.30 0.75
CA ARG A 54 7.78 11.04 -0.14
C ARG A 54 6.65 10.31 0.58
N GLU A 55 6.48 10.59 1.87
CA GLU A 55 5.39 10.04 2.69
C GLU A 55 4.00 10.46 2.15
N ASP A 56 3.93 11.48 1.29
CA ASP A 56 2.71 11.92 0.58
C ASP A 56 2.13 10.89 -0.40
N LEU A 57 2.93 9.89 -0.81
CA LEU A 57 2.50 8.85 -1.75
C LEU A 57 1.58 7.80 -1.14
N ALA A 58 1.52 7.72 0.19
CA ALA A 58 0.78 6.72 0.96
C ALA A 58 0.01 7.38 2.10
N ILE A 59 -0.85 6.60 2.75
CA ILE A 59 -1.41 6.99 4.04
C ILE A 59 -0.30 7.16 5.07
N LYS A 60 -0.46 8.10 6.00
CA LYS A 60 0.53 8.32 7.04
C LYS A 60 0.62 7.11 7.97
N ALA A 61 1.84 6.63 8.21
CA ALA A 61 2.13 5.61 9.21
C ALA A 61 2.77 6.24 10.46
N TYR A 62 2.24 5.91 11.64
CA TYR A 62 2.74 6.41 12.92
C TYR A 62 3.80 5.51 13.55
N GLY A 63 3.85 4.24 13.14
CA GLY A 63 4.79 3.26 13.67
C GLY A 63 4.19 1.87 13.59
N TYR A 64 4.60 1.01 14.52
CA TYR A 64 4.07 -0.33 14.65
C TYR A 64 3.74 -0.65 16.11
N LEU A 65 2.85 -1.60 16.32
CA LEU A 65 2.60 -2.23 17.62
C LEU A 65 2.90 -3.72 17.54
N GLN A 66 3.31 -4.26 18.69
CA GLN A 66 3.39 -5.70 18.93
C GLN A 66 2.31 -6.05 19.96
N PHE A 67 1.59 -7.13 19.73
CA PHE A 67 0.56 -7.62 20.65
C PHE A 67 0.49 -9.14 20.67
N ASP A 68 0.01 -9.68 21.77
CA ASP A 68 -0.18 -11.12 21.97
C ASP A 68 -1.67 -11.45 21.79
N LEU A 69 -1.97 -12.45 20.97
CA LEU A 69 -3.34 -12.90 20.77
C LEU A 69 -3.81 -13.90 21.82
N THR A 70 -2.95 -14.36 22.72
CA THR A 70 -3.36 -15.13 23.91
C THR A 70 -3.96 -14.22 24.99
N ASP A 71 -3.74 -12.90 24.93
CA ASP A 71 -4.35 -11.95 25.86
C ASP A 71 -5.83 -11.73 25.53
N GLU A 72 -6.71 -12.13 26.46
CA GLU A 72 -8.16 -11.99 26.33
C GLU A 72 -8.62 -10.56 26.02
N LYS A 73 -7.94 -9.52 26.56
CA LYS A 73 -8.29 -8.13 26.27
C LYS A 73 -8.00 -7.77 24.82
N VAL A 74 -6.91 -8.28 24.28
CA VAL A 74 -6.54 -8.09 22.87
C VAL A 74 -7.54 -8.84 21.98
N GLN A 75 -7.90 -10.08 22.34
CA GLN A 75 -8.90 -10.86 21.62
C GLN A 75 -10.24 -10.13 21.53
N GLN A 76 -10.72 -9.54 22.63
CA GLN A 76 -11.99 -8.79 22.67
C GLN A 76 -12.04 -7.64 21.64
N HIS A 77 -10.90 -7.03 21.32
CA HIS A 77 -10.84 -6.00 20.28
C HIS A 77 -10.95 -6.57 18.86
N PHE A 78 -10.50 -7.80 18.62
CA PHE A 78 -10.46 -8.41 17.28
C PHE A 78 -11.65 -9.31 16.96
N LEU A 79 -12.24 -9.97 17.96
CA LEU A 79 -13.38 -10.87 17.79
C LEU A 79 -14.57 -10.26 17.01
N PRO A 80 -14.95 -8.98 17.20
CA PRO A 80 -16.02 -8.37 16.43
C PRO A 80 -15.80 -8.39 14.90
N PHE A 81 -14.54 -8.39 14.44
CA PHE A 81 -14.21 -8.47 13.01
C PHE A 81 -14.27 -9.91 12.46
N GLY A 82 -14.20 -10.92 13.33
CA GLY A 82 -14.26 -12.35 12.98
C GLY A 82 -15.68 -12.91 12.86
N ASN A 83 -16.73 -12.11 13.01
CA ASN A 83 -18.12 -12.60 13.01
C ASN A 83 -18.50 -13.38 11.75
N ASN A 84 -18.06 -12.93 10.57
CA ASN A 84 -18.30 -13.65 9.31
C ASN A 84 -17.58 -15.02 9.28
N THR A 85 -16.36 -15.06 9.83
CA THR A 85 -15.58 -16.29 9.99
C THR A 85 -16.28 -17.28 10.90
N ARG A 86 -16.81 -16.81 12.03
CA ARG A 86 -17.59 -17.64 12.95
C ARG A 86 -18.77 -18.30 12.25
N ILE A 87 -19.58 -17.53 11.52
CA ILE A 87 -20.73 -18.05 10.73
C ILE A 87 -20.28 -19.13 9.73
N GLY A 88 -19.12 -18.94 9.08
CA GLY A 88 -18.56 -19.92 8.15
C GLY A 88 -18.13 -21.23 8.83
N LEU A 89 -17.48 -21.14 9.99
CA LEU A 89 -16.94 -22.29 10.73
C LEU A 89 -18.03 -23.10 11.45
N THR A 90 -19.11 -22.46 11.91
CA THR A 90 -20.23 -23.12 12.60
C THR A 90 -21.11 -23.96 11.66
N ARG A 91 -20.76 -24.10 10.38
CA ARG A 91 -21.47 -24.96 9.42
C ARG A 91 -21.26 -26.48 9.67
N GLY A 92 -20.42 -26.87 10.63
CA GLY A 92 -20.28 -28.25 11.11
C GLY A 92 -20.81 -28.44 12.53
N ASN A 93 -21.05 -29.69 12.95
CA ASN A 93 -21.52 -30.06 14.30
C ASN A 93 -20.51 -29.78 15.45
N LYS A 94 -19.45 -28.98 15.20
CA LYS A 94 -18.45 -28.63 16.20
C LYS A 94 -18.64 -27.17 16.60
N GLU A 95 -18.80 -26.94 17.90
CA GLU A 95 -18.83 -25.60 18.46
C GLU A 95 -17.52 -24.87 18.13
N THR A 96 -17.63 -23.69 17.53
CA THR A 96 -16.48 -22.90 17.08
C THR A 96 -15.96 -22.05 18.23
N THR A 97 -14.71 -22.23 18.63
CA THR A 97 -14.10 -21.44 19.71
C THR A 97 -13.67 -20.05 19.25
N ASP A 98 -13.47 -19.12 20.18
CA ASP A 98 -12.90 -17.79 19.90
C ASP A 98 -11.51 -17.89 19.28
N GLU A 99 -10.69 -18.84 19.74
CA GLU A 99 -9.39 -19.14 19.15
C GLU A 99 -9.49 -19.60 17.70
N ASP A 100 -10.45 -20.49 17.37
CA ASP A 100 -10.66 -20.95 15.99
C ASP A 100 -11.01 -19.79 15.07
N VAL A 101 -11.85 -18.87 15.55
CA VAL A 101 -12.21 -17.64 14.81
C VAL A 101 -10.99 -16.79 14.57
N LEU A 102 -10.17 -16.54 15.60
CA LEU A 102 -8.97 -15.71 15.48
C LEU A 102 -7.91 -16.35 14.58
N ARG A 103 -7.64 -17.65 14.71
CA ARG A 103 -6.70 -18.38 13.84
C ARG A 103 -7.10 -18.26 12.37
N HIS A 104 -8.37 -18.48 12.07
CA HIS A 104 -8.86 -18.40 10.70
C HIS A 104 -8.93 -16.96 10.17
N PHE A 105 -9.42 -16.02 10.98
CA PHE A 105 -9.53 -14.61 10.60
C PHE A 105 -8.16 -13.96 10.36
N MET A 106 -7.19 -14.22 11.24
CA MET A 106 -5.84 -13.66 11.16
C MET A 106 -4.89 -14.50 10.28
N GLN A 107 -5.32 -15.68 9.83
CA GLN A 107 -4.51 -16.64 9.05
C GLN A 107 -3.21 -17.01 9.78
N ILE A 108 -3.35 -17.41 11.04
CA ILE A 108 -2.25 -17.79 11.92
C ILE A 108 -2.49 -19.18 12.51
N ASP A 109 -1.43 -19.99 12.55
CA ASP A 109 -1.50 -21.34 13.10
C ASP A 109 -1.30 -21.36 14.63
N ASP A 110 -0.48 -20.43 15.12
CA ASP A 110 0.02 -20.38 16.49
C ASP A 110 -0.24 -18.99 17.11
N LEU A 111 -1.22 -18.95 18.03
CA LEU A 111 -1.63 -17.72 18.74
C LEU A 111 -0.60 -17.24 19.75
N SER A 112 0.33 -18.10 20.18
CA SER A 112 1.38 -17.72 21.15
C SER A 112 2.46 -16.84 20.54
N ARG A 113 2.50 -16.74 19.21
CA ARG A 113 3.44 -15.87 18.51
C ARG A 113 2.93 -14.44 18.55
N PRO A 114 3.76 -13.49 19.01
CA PRO A 114 3.35 -12.09 19.00
C PRO A 114 3.13 -11.61 17.58
N MET A 115 2.03 -10.89 17.37
CA MET A 115 1.70 -10.27 16.10
C MET A 115 2.23 -8.85 16.04
N MET A 116 2.58 -8.44 14.82
CA MET A 116 3.04 -7.09 14.52
C MET A 116 2.02 -6.42 13.59
N ALA A 117 1.63 -5.18 13.91
CA ALA A 117 0.76 -4.39 13.05
C ALA A 117 1.30 -2.97 12.89
N ILE A 118 1.02 -2.36 11.75
CA ILE A 118 1.41 -0.98 11.45
C ILE A 118 0.25 -0.06 11.80
N VAL A 119 0.56 0.97 12.60
CA VAL A 119 -0.41 1.99 13.02
C VAL A 119 -0.46 3.05 11.94
N LYS A 120 -1.64 3.22 11.32
CA LYS A 120 -1.86 4.15 10.21
C LYS A 120 -2.85 5.24 10.61
N GLU A 121 -2.84 6.33 9.85
CA GLU A 121 -3.88 7.35 9.94
C GLU A 121 -5.25 6.76 9.71
N TRP A 122 -6.19 7.13 10.58
CA TRP A 122 -7.57 6.74 10.42
C TRP A 122 -8.19 7.61 9.34
N VAL A 123 -8.69 6.98 8.28
CA VAL A 123 -9.45 7.65 7.23
C VAL A 123 -10.90 7.24 7.39
N ASP A 124 -11.76 8.23 7.65
CA ASP A 124 -13.18 7.97 7.84
C ASP A 124 -13.81 7.46 6.53
N CYS A 125 -14.23 6.19 6.57
CA CYS A 125 -14.91 5.51 5.48
C CYS A 125 -16.41 5.32 5.74
N SER A 126 -16.95 5.88 6.83
CA SER A 126 -18.33 5.65 7.30
C SER A 126 -19.41 6.03 6.29
N GLY A 127 -19.08 6.87 5.30
CA GLY A 127 -19.97 7.24 4.19
C GLY A 127 -19.98 6.28 2.98
N ILE A 128 -19.25 5.16 3.00
CA ILE A 128 -19.20 4.20 1.88
C ILE A 128 -19.76 2.85 2.33
N PRO A 129 -21.09 2.62 2.27
CA PRO A 129 -21.63 1.30 2.54
C PRO A 129 -21.13 0.36 1.44
N LYS A 130 -20.26 -0.59 1.80
CA LYS A 130 -19.70 -1.56 0.84
C LYS A 130 -20.71 -2.67 0.50
N TYR A 131 -21.64 -2.92 1.42
CA TYR A 131 -22.71 -3.92 1.30
C TYR A 131 -23.98 -3.41 1.98
N GLU A 132 -25.13 -3.69 1.37
CA GLU A 132 -26.45 -3.43 1.92
C GLU A 132 -27.14 -4.77 2.20
N ARG A 133 -27.68 -4.91 3.42
CA ARG A 133 -28.46 -6.07 3.80
C ARG A 133 -29.79 -6.01 3.06
N THR A 134 -30.04 -6.98 2.20
CA THR A 134 -31.28 -7.08 1.39
C THR A 134 -31.90 -8.45 1.61
N VAL A 135 -33.22 -8.56 1.58
CA VAL A 135 -33.91 -9.86 1.61
C VAL A 135 -34.35 -10.20 0.18
N ILE A 136 -33.82 -11.27 -0.39
CA ILE A 136 -34.26 -11.80 -1.68
C ILE A 136 -34.86 -13.18 -1.41
N ASN A 137 -36.12 -13.38 -1.81
CA ASN A 137 -36.86 -14.64 -1.63
C ASN A 137 -36.87 -15.16 -0.18
N GLY A 138 -36.97 -14.26 0.81
CA GLY A 138 -36.99 -14.62 2.23
C GLY A 138 -35.62 -14.98 2.82
N GLN A 139 -34.53 -14.92 2.04
CA GLN A 139 -33.16 -15.08 2.52
C GLN A 139 -32.45 -13.72 2.62
N GLU A 140 -31.79 -13.48 3.74
CA GLU A 140 -30.88 -12.35 3.89
C GLU A 140 -29.67 -12.54 2.96
N CYS A 141 -29.43 -11.55 2.12
CA CYS A 141 -28.30 -11.48 1.21
C CYS A 141 -27.62 -10.12 1.33
N TRP A 142 -26.30 -10.12 1.25
CA TRP A 142 -25.49 -8.91 1.28
C TRP A 142 -25.16 -8.53 -0.16
N LEU A 143 -25.92 -7.60 -0.74
CA LEU A 143 -25.58 -7.06 -2.05
C LEU A 143 -24.54 -5.96 -1.91
N LYS A 144 -23.61 -5.87 -2.86
CA LYS A 144 -22.74 -4.70 -2.98
C LYS A 144 -23.64 -3.49 -3.20
N LYS A 145 -23.69 -2.57 -2.24
CA LYS A 145 -24.37 -1.30 -2.45
C LYS A 145 -23.61 -0.56 -3.52
N HIS A 146 -24.28 -0.14 -4.58
CA HIS A 146 -23.65 0.74 -5.54
C HIS A 146 -23.35 2.08 -4.83
N PRO A 147 -22.10 2.56 -4.87
CA PRO A 147 -21.76 3.83 -4.26
C PRO A 147 -22.61 4.95 -4.88
N ASP A 148 -23.02 5.89 -4.04
CA ASP A 148 -23.77 7.06 -4.47
C ASP A 148 -22.97 7.85 -5.53
N ARG A 149 -23.69 8.58 -6.38
CA ARG A 149 -23.15 9.47 -7.41
C ARG A 149 -22.06 10.38 -6.88
N THR A 150 -22.24 10.93 -5.67
CA THR A 150 -21.28 11.85 -5.04
C THR A 150 -19.95 11.16 -4.75
N VAL A 151 -19.99 9.93 -4.22
CA VAL A 151 -18.83 9.08 -3.94
C VAL A 151 -18.13 8.70 -5.24
N VAL A 152 -18.87 8.20 -6.24
CA VAL A 152 -18.29 7.82 -7.54
C VAL A 152 -17.63 9.01 -8.22
N LYS A 153 -18.27 10.19 -8.20
CA LYS A 153 -17.71 11.42 -8.78
C LYS A 153 -16.43 11.85 -8.06
N ARG A 154 -16.40 11.79 -6.73
CA ARG A 154 -15.22 12.11 -5.92
C ARG A 154 -14.07 11.15 -6.25
N ASP A 155 -14.35 9.84 -6.23
CA ASP A 155 -13.34 8.80 -6.42
C ASP A 155 -12.75 8.82 -7.84
N ILE A 156 -13.57 9.07 -8.87
CA ILE A 156 -13.10 9.32 -10.25
C ILE A 156 -12.14 10.51 -10.30
N GLY A 157 -12.42 11.57 -9.52
CA GLY A 157 -11.56 12.73 -9.39
C GLY A 157 -10.16 12.42 -8.84
N HIS A 158 -10.01 11.35 -8.04
CA HIS A 158 -8.73 10.93 -7.49
C HIS A 158 -7.88 10.09 -8.44
N LEU A 159 -8.48 9.44 -9.45
CA LEU A 159 -7.78 8.50 -10.35
C LEU A 159 -6.50 9.06 -11.00
N PRO A 160 -6.45 10.32 -11.48
CA PRO A 160 -5.22 10.86 -12.05
C PRO A 160 -4.08 10.95 -11.01
N ARG A 161 -4.41 11.33 -9.78
CA ARG A 161 -3.44 11.38 -8.66
C ARG A 161 -2.97 9.97 -8.32
N LEU A 162 -3.88 9.01 -8.25
CA LEU A 162 -3.53 7.62 -7.93
C LEU A 162 -2.57 7.01 -8.95
N LEU A 163 -2.81 7.19 -10.25
CA LEU A 163 -1.91 6.72 -11.31
C LEU A 163 -0.54 7.40 -11.25
N ARG A 164 -0.52 8.71 -10.95
CA ARG A 164 0.72 9.46 -10.74
C ARG A 164 1.49 8.89 -9.55
N ASN A 165 0.83 8.69 -8.42
CA ASN A 165 1.45 8.17 -7.20
C ASN A 165 2.01 6.77 -7.41
N LEU A 166 1.28 5.88 -8.11
CA LEU A 166 1.78 4.54 -8.46
C LEU A 166 3.08 4.59 -9.26
N ARG A 167 3.17 5.48 -10.26
CA ARG A 167 4.40 5.68 -11.03
C ARG A 167 5.55 6.22 -10.18
N GLU A 168 5.26 7.08 -9.20
CA GLU A 168 6.25 7.61 -8.27
C GLU A 168 6.73 6.54 -7.28
N LEU A 169 5.88 5.59 -6.89
CA LEU A 169 6.29 4.39 -6.14
C LEU A 169 7.26 3.54 -6.96
N HIS A 170 6.94 3.28 -8.24
CA HIS A 170 7.83 2.55 -9.16
C HIS A 170 9.19 3.25 -9.30
N LYS A 171 9.21 4.58 -9.47
CA LYS A 171 10.45 5.38 -9.47
C LYS A 171 11.25 5.27 -8.18
N SER A 172 10.58 5.06 -7.05
CA SER A 172 11.19 4.93 -5.71
C SER A 172 11.70 3.51 -5.43
N GLY A 173 11.61 2.62 -6.42
CA GLY A 173 12.03 1.23 -6.30
C GLY A 173 11.04 0.34 -5.55
N ILE A 174 9.76 0.74 -5.50
CA ILE A 174 8.67 0.03 -4.81
C ILE A 174 7.69 -0.51 -5.86
N VAL A 175 7.27 -1.78 -5.74
CA VAL A 175 6.17 -2.40 -6.49
C VAL A 175 5.12 -2.93 -5.52
N VAL A 176 3.83 -2.79 -5.81
CA VAL A 176 2.75 -3.10 -4.85
C VAL A 176 2.28 -4.56 -4.94
N ARG A 177 2.26 -5.12 -6.15
CA ARG A 177 1.93 -6.51 -6.51
C ARG A 177 0.47 -6.93 -6.32
N ASP A 178 -0.23 -6.43 -5.32
CA ASP A 178 -1.65 -6.75 -5.05
C ASP A 178 -2.56 -5.53 -5.09
N LEU A 179 -2.49 -4.77 -6.18
CA LEU A 179 -3.23 -3.53 -6.28
C LEU A 179 -4.74 -3.74 -6.52
N LYS A 180 -5.55 -3.27 -5.58
CA LYS A 180 -7.01 -3.32 -5.60
C LYS A 180 -7.62 -1.97 -5.25
N TRP A 181 -8.79 -1.65 -5.80
CA TRP A 181 -9.44 -0.35 -5.55
C TRP A 181 -9.77 -0.13 -4.06
N GLN A 182 -10.07 -1.20 -3.33
CA GLN A 182 -10.41 -1.17 -1.90
C GLN A 182 -9.26 -0.71 -1.01
N GLN A 183 -8.02 -0.76 -1.50
CA GLN A 183 -6.81 -0.34 -0.79
C GLN A 183 -6.53 1.16 -0.98
N TYR A 184 -7.35 1.86 -1.76
CA TYR A 184 -7.26 3.31 -1.89
C TYR A 184 -8.32 3.99 -1.04
N LEU A 185 -7.89 4.83 -0.09
CA LEU A 185 -8.76 5.65 0.75
C LEU A 185 -8.45 7.12 0.49
N ASP A 186 -9.47 7.91 0.14
CA ASP A 186 -9.35 9.33 -0.22
C ASP A 186 -8.18 9.64 -1.17
N GLY A 187 -7.98 8.77 -2.17
CA GLY A 187 -6.91 8.89 -3.14
C GLY A 187 -5.49 8.75 -2.57
N GLN A 188 -5.32 8.00 -1.47
CA GLN A 188 -4.05 7.52 -0.91
C GLN A 188 -4.06 5.99 -0.84
N LEU A 189 -2.90 5.35 -1.07
CA LEU A 189 -2.76 3.89 -0.95
C LEU A 189 -2.48 3.52 0.51
N VAL A 190 -3.20 2.51 1.01
CA VAL A 190 -3.16 2.14 2.45
C VAL A 190 -2.57 0.78 2.76
N ASP A 191 -2.36 -0.06 1.76
CA ASP A 191 -1.95 -1.46 1.95
C ASP A 191 -0.72 -1.78 1.09
N PHE A 192 0.37 -2.15 1.75
CA PHE A 192 1.61 -2.60 1.14
C PHE A 192 2.03 -4.00 1.62
N SER A 193 1.10 -4.81 2.10
CA SER A 193 1.38 -6.16 2.61
C SER A 193 2.12 -7.05 1.60
N PHE A 194 1.82 -6.92 0.30
CA PHE A 194 2.47 -7.68 -0.77
C PHE A 194 3.59 -6.91 -1.49
N ALA A 195 3.88 -5.68 -1.07
CA ALA A 195 4.78 -4.80 -1.79
C ALA A 195 6.24 -5.24 -1.65
N TRP A 196 7.01 -5.11 -2.73
CA TRP A 196 8.45 -5.32 -2.71
C TRP A 196 9.18 -4.00 -2.91
N THR A 197 10.27 -3.83 -2.16
CA THR A 197 11.16 -2.68 -2.27
C THR A 197 12.55 -3.15 -2.65
N ILE A 198 13.19 -2.55 -3.65
CA ILE A 198 14.58 -2.88 -4.00
C ILE A 198 15.56 -2.24 -2.99
N PRO A 199 16.54 -3.00 -2.44
CA PRO A 199 16.80 -4.42 -2.66
C PRO A 199 15.81 -5.31 -1.88
N HIS A 200 15.35 -6.37 -2.55
CA HIS A 200 14.49 -7.40 -1.95
C HIS A 200 15.22 -8.75 -1.93
N ILE A 201 14.94 -9.59 -0.94
CA ILE A 201 15.63 -10.88 -0.75
C ILE A 201 15.43 -11.84 -1.94
N PHE A 202 14.26 -11.77 -2.59
CA PHE A 202 13.93 -12.52 -3.80
C PHE A 202 14.07 -11.66 -5.07
N GLY A 203 14.67 -10.48 -4.95
CA GLY A 203 14.86 -9.56 -6.06
C GLY A 203 16.08 -9.90 -6.91
N PRO A 204 16.34 -9.14 -7.98
CA PRO A 204 17.49 -9.37 -8.83
C PRO A 204 18.83 -9.10 -8.13
N GLU A 205 18.84 -8.24 -7.11
CA GLU A 205 20.05 -7.93 -6.34
C GLU A 205 20.58 -9.13 -5.53
N SER A 206 19.75 -10.14 -5.25
CA SER A 206 20.20 -11.38 -4.60
C SER A 206 20.69 -12.45 -5.58
N GLY A 207 20.60 -12.20 -6.89
CA GLY A 207 20.92 -13.18 -7.93
C GLY A 207 19.86 -14.27 -8.11
N LEU A 208 18.80 -14.30 -7.30
CA LEU A 208 17.76 -15.33 -7.37
C LEU A 208 16.76 -15.12 -8.53
N ARG A 209 16.63 -13.88 -9.01
CA ARG A 209 15.69 -13.54 -10.07
C ARG A 209 16.34 -12.66 -11.14
N PRO A 210 15.88 -12.73 -12.40
CA PRO A 210 16.42 -11.88 -13.45
C PRO A 210 16.05 -10.40 -13.21
N ARG A 211 16.90 -9.50 -13.71
CA ARG A 211 16.78 -8.04 -13.52
C ARG A 211 15.40 -7.48 -13.89
N TRP A 212 14.78 -8.03 -14.93
CA TRP A 212 13.47 -7.61 -15.40
C TRP A 212 12.30 -7.96 -14.47
N THR A 213 12.55 -8.69 -13.37
CA THR A 213 11.51 -9.11 -12.41
C THR A 213 10.73 -7.92 -11.84
N PHE A 214 11.43 -6.86 -11.40
CA PHE A 214 10.76 -5.67 -10.84
C PHE A 214 10.03 -4.88 -11.93
N GLU A 215 10.60 -4.81 -13.13
CA GLU A 215 9.94 -4.21 -14.30
C GLU A 215 8.63 -4.95 -14.61
N SER A 216 8.66 -6.27 -14.59
CA SER A 216 7.50 -7.14 -14.78
C SER A 216 6.42 -6.94 -13.70
N MET A 217 6.81 -6.80 -12.44
CA MET A 217 5.88 -6.49 -11.34
C MET A 217 5.28 -5.08 -11.46
N ALA A 218 6.06 -4.09 -11.91
CA ALA A 218 5.54 -2.75 -12.17
C ALA A 218 4.54 -2.73 -13.34
N ALA A 219 4.78 -3.54 -14.37
CA ALA A 219 3.81 -3.78 -15.44
C ALA A 219 2.51 -4.39 -14.90
N TRP A 220 2.62 -5.39 -14.02
CA TRP A 220 1.46 -6.00 -13.37
C TRP A 220 0.66 -4.97 -12.55
N ASP A 221 1.30 -4.12 -11.75
CA ASP A 221 0.63 -3.06 -11.00
C ASP A 221 -0.20 -2.13 -11.91
N LEU A 222 0.35 -1.76 -13.08
CA LEU A 222 -0.35 -0.91 -14.06
C LEU A 222 -1.52 -1.64 -14.71
N ARG A 223 -1.39 -2.94 -14.97
CA ARG A 223 -2.49 -3.78 -15.47
C ARG A 223 -3.61 -3.87 -14.44
N CYS A 224 -3.29 -4.11 -13.16
CA CYS A 224 -4.26 -4.07 -12.06
C CYS A 224 -4.93 -2.69 -11.97
N PHE A 225 -4.16 -1.60 -12.09
CA PHE A 225 -4.72 -0.26 -12.10
C PHE A 225 -5.66 -0.01 -13.29
N GLN A 226 -5.37 -0.57 -14.46
CA GLN A 226 -6.29 -0.50 -15.60
C GLN A 226 -7.62 -1.21 -15.32
N ALA A 227 -7.61 -2.33 -14.59
CA ALA A 227 -8.85 -2.98 -14.15
C ALA A 227 -9.65 -2.09 -13.17
N ILE A 228 -8.95 -1.37 -12.28
CA ILE A 228 -9.58 -0.37 -11.38
C ILE A 228 -10.25 0.74 -12.20
N LEU A 229 -9.55 1.28 -13.21
CA LEU A 229 -10.10 2.26 -14.14
C LEU A 229 -11.39 1.75 -14.80
N ASP A 230 -11.37 0.55 -15.35
CA ASP A 230 -12.55 -0.07 -15.99
C ASP A 230 -13.74 -0.22 -15.01
N ASP A 231 -13.48 -0.57 -13.74
CA ASP A 231 -14.51 -0.65 -12.69
C ASP A 231 -15.15 0.70 -12.39
N PHE A 232 -14.37 1.78 -12.37
CA PHE A 232 -14.89 3.13 -12.17
C PHE A 232 -15.68 3.64 -13.37
N ASP A 233 -15.25 3.33 -14.60
CA ASP A 233 -16.00 3.69 -15.80
C ASP A 233 -17.35 2.95 -15.85
N ARG A 234 -17.39 1.65 -15.49
CA ARG A 234 -18.65 0.91 -15.33
C ARG A 234 -19.54 1.52 -14.25
N SER A 235 -18.94 1.94 -13.13
CA SER A 235 -19.67 2.60 -12.04
C SER A 235 -20.26 3.94 -12.50
N ALA A 236 -19.53 4.73 -13.31
CA ALA A 236 -19.99 6.00 -13.86
C ALA A 236 -21.16 5.87 -14.84
N GLU A 237 -21.16 4.82 -15.67
CA GLU A 237 -22.23 4.52 -16.64
C GLU A 237 -23.57 4.17 -15.97
N ARG A 238 -23.51 3.53 -14.80
CA ARG A 238 -24.69 3.12 -14.01
C ARG A 238 -25.34 4.29 -13.27
N GLN A 239 -24.65 5.41 -13.10
CA GLN A 239 -25.20 6.57 -12.39
C GLN A 239 -26.32 7.23 -13.21
N VAL A 240 -27.29 7.82 -12.48
CA VAL A 240 -28.37 8.62 -13.06
C VAL A 240 -28.35 10.02 -12.45
N PRO A 241 -28.14 11.09 -13.24
CA PRO A 241 -27.73 11.09 -14.65
C PRO A 241 -26.38 10.38 -14.87
N ARG A 242 -25.97 10.07 -16.10
CA ARG A 242 -24.65 9.44 -16.31
C ARG A 242 -23.51 10.37 -15.90
N LEU A 243 -22.45 9.81 -15.31
CA LEU A 243 -21.22 10.55 -15.05
C LEU A 243 -20.26 10.46 -16.24
N ARG A 244 -19.42 11.47 -16.41
CA ARG A 244 -18.35 11.46 -17.41
C ARG A 244 -17.28 10.45 -16.99
N LYS A 245 -16.88 9.58 -17.93
CA LYS A 245 -15.76 8.64 -17.79
C LYS A 245 -14.41 9.36 -17.66
N HIS A 246 -13.43 8.67 -17.09
CA HIS A 246 -12.07 9.18 -17.11
C HIS A 246 -11.43 8.99 -18.49
N SER A 247 -10.39 9.77 -18.81
CA SER A 247 -9.60 9.61 -20.06
C SER A 247 -8.26 8.91 -19.83
N LEU A 248 -8.09 8.25 -18.68
CA LEU A 248 -6.82 7.65 -18.27
C LEU A 248 -6.63 6.28 -18.92
N VAL A 249 -5.38 5.98 -19.26
CA VAL A 249 -4.92 4.65 -19.65
C VAL A 249 -3.66 4.34 -18.84
N ALA A 250 -3.76 3.35 -17.97
CA ALA A 250 -2.64 2.88 -17.17
C ALA A 250 -1.90 1.74 -17.88
N TRP A 251 -2.65 0.85 -18.55
CA TRP A 251 -2.13 -0.28 -19.31
C TRP A 251 -2.91 -0.43 -20.62
N GLN A 252 -2.21 -0.63 -21.72
CA GLN A 252 -2.86 -0.79 -23.03
C GLN A 252 -3.45 -2.20 -23.13
N LYS A 253 -4.72 -2.31 -23.52
CA LYS A 253 -5.38 -3.58 -23.82
C LYS A 253 -4.95 -4.06 -25.21
N ASP A 254 -4.67 -5.35 -25.33
CA ASP A 254 -4.05 -5.98 -26.49
C ASP A 254 -4.88 -5.83 -27.78
N ASP A 255 -6.20 -5.72 -27.64
CA ASP A 255 -7.16 -5.99 -28.72
C ASP A 255 -7.24 -4.88 -29.80
N MET A 256 -6.99 -3.62 -29.40
CA MET A 256 -7.13 -2.45 -30.29
C MET A 256 -5.82 -2.13 -31.02
N TYR A 257 -4.68 -2.35 -30.38
CA TYR A 257 -3.37 -1.86 -30.84
C TYR A 257 -2.60 -2.88 -31.68
N GLN A 258 -2.96 -4.17 -31.64
CA GLN A 258 -2.49 -5.17 -32.61
C GLN A 258 -2.84 -4.80 -34.06
N ARG A 259 -3.86 -3.95 -34.27
CA ARG A 259 -4.32 -3.50 -35.60
C ARG A 259 -3.65 -2.20 -36.07
N LEU A 260 -2.82 -1.57 -35.25
CA LEU A 260 -2.10 -0.34 -35.58
C LEU A 260 -0.64 -0.67 -35.91
N ARG A 261 0.02 0.20 -36.68
CA ARG A 261 1.43 0.02 -37.06
C ARG A 261 2.29 -0.31 -35.82
N PRO A 262 3.17 -1.33 -35.90
CA PRO A 262 4.07 -1.67 -34.80
C PRO A 262 4.84 -0.44 -34.31
N ARG A 263 4.88 -0.23 -32.99
CA ARG A 263 5.61 0.90 -32.40
C ARG A 263 7.05 0.50 -32.10
N PRO A 264 8.03 1.41 -32.09
CA PRO A 264 9.43 1.10 -31.73
C PRO A 264 9.61 0.32 -30.39
N GLN A 265 8.68 0.48 -29.45
CA GLN A 265 8.69 -0.26 -28.17
C GLN A 265 8.31 -1.75 -28.30
N SER A 266 7.68 -2.17 -29.40
CA SER A 266 7.34 -3.58 -29.67
C SER A 266 8.48 -4.37 -30.34
N TYR A 267 9.65 -3.75 -30.57
CA TYR A 267 10.83 -4.42 -31.11
C TYR A 267 11.72 -5.05 -30.02
N VAL A 268 11.36 -4.88 -28.75
CA VAL A 268 12.06 -5.54 -27.64
C VAL A 268 11.43 -6.92 -27.45
N PRO A 269 12.22 -7.98 -27.18
CA PRO A 269 11.67 -9.29 -26.89
C PRO A 269 10.59 -9.19 -25.80
N PRO A 270 9.42 -9.83 -25.99
CA PRO A 270 8.39 -9.87 -24.98
C PRO A 270 8.96 -10.57 -23.75
N LEU A 271 8.89 -9.91 -22.61
CA LEU A 271 9.32 -10.50 -21.34
C LEU A 271 8.14 -11.11 -20.61
N PRO A 272 8.38 -12.00 -19.63
CA PRO A 272 7.30 -12.54 -18.83
C PRO A 272 6.74 -11.45 -17.90
N MET A 273 5.43 -11.33 -17.83
CA MET A 273 4.66 -10.61 -16.82
C MET A 273 4.37 -11.57 -15.67
N LEU A 274 4.96 -11.30 -14.51
CA LEU A 274 4.87 -12.13 -13.31
C LEU A 274 3.56 -11.82 -12.58
N VAL A 275 2.66 -12.79 -12.57
CA VAL A 275 1.46 -12.78 -11.72
C VAL A 275 1.69 -13.72 -10.56
N TYR A 276 1.94 -13.17 -9.37
CA TYR A 276 2.14 -13.94 -8.12
C TYR A 276 2.94 -15.23 -8.33
N ASP A 277 4.12 -15.10 -8.93
CA ASP A 277 5.11 -16.15 -9.16
C ASP A 277 4.71 -17.35 -10.06
N ASP A 278 3.42 -17.49 -10.42
CA ASP A 278 2.90 -18.75 -11.03
C ASP A 278 2.32 -18.62 -12.45
N ARG A 279 1.97 -17.41 -12.94
CA ARG A 279 1.45 -17.26 -14.31
C ARG A 279 2.25 -16.24 -15.12
N PHE A 280 2.71 -16.69 -16.29
CA PHE A 280 3.39 -15.86 -17.27
C PHE A 280 2.42 -15.40 -18.35
N GLN A 281 2.10 -14.10 -18.37
CA GLN A 281 1.57 -13.45 -19.58
C GLN A 281 2.72 -12.71 -20.26
N ALA A 282 2.69 -12.49 -21.59
CA ALA A 282 3.67 -11.60 -22.21
C ALA A 282 3.50 -10.14 -21.73
N MET A 283 4.59 -9.55 -21.25
CA MET A 283 4.70 -8.11 -21.00
C MET A 283 4.94 -7.40 -22.33
N MET A 284 3.85 -6.97 -22.97
CA MET A 284 3.88 -6.36 -24.30
C MET A 284 4.31 -4.88 -24.27
N PRO A 285 3.69 -3.98 -23.48
CA PRO A 285 4.30 -2.70 -23.17
C PRO A 285 5.22 -2.83 -21.95
N ARG A 286 6.39 -2.17 -21.97
CA ARG A 286 7.19 -1.98 -20.76
C ARG A 286 6.55 -0.91 -19.86
N PRO A 287 6.66 -1.01 -18.53
CA PRO A 287 6.20 0.07 -17.66
C PRO A 287 7.04 1.35 -17.89
N PRO A 288 6.51 2.54 -17.60
CA PRO A 288 7.25 3.79 -17.77
C PRO A 288 8.53 3.89 -16.92
N PHE A 289 8.58 3.20 -15.78
CA PHE A 289 9.71 3.17 -14.87
C PHE A 289 10.02 1.73 -14.50
N ASP A 290 11.27 1.33 -14.65
CA ASP A 290 11.80 0.07 -14.15
C ASP A 290 12.30 0.29 -12.71
N PRO A 291 11.60 -0.25 -11.69
CA PRO A 291 12.01 -0.06 -10.30
C PRO A 291 13.38 -0.65 -9.99
N ALA A 292 13.88 -1.62 -10.78
CA ALA A 292 15.22 -2.18 -10.61
C ALA A 292 16.34 -1.17 -10.89
N LYS A 293 16.03 -0.06 -11.58
CA LYS A 293 16.99 1.03 -11.85
C LYS A 293 17.11 2.02 -10.69
N PHE A 294 16.30 1.89 -9.64
CA PHE A 294 16.37 2.78 -8.48
C PHE A 294 17.71 2.63 -7.74
N ASN A 295 18.45 3.73 -7.60
CA ASN A 295 19.76 3.75 -6.94
C ASN A 295 19.63 3.85 -5.41
N TRP A 296 19.23 2.74 -4.78
CA TRP A 296 19.08 2.65 -3.33
C TRP A 296 20.39 2.89 -2.56
N ARG A 297 21.55 2.61 -3.17
CA ARG A 297 22.87 2.83 -2.55
C ARG A 297 23.18 4.31 -2.35
N ALA A 298 22.68 5.18 -3.22
CA ALA A 298 22.84 6.63 -3.07
C ALA A 298 22.09 7.16 -1.84
N VAL A 299 20.89 6.63 -1.58
CA VAL A 299 20.04 7.04 -0.44
C VAL A 299 20.66 6.62 0.90
N GLN A 300 21.25 5.43 0.99
CA GLN A 300 21.91 4.99 2.23
C GLN A 300 23.15 5.82 2.60
N LYS A 301 23.80 6.46 1.62
CA LYS A 301 24.98 7.30 1.88
C LYS A 301 24.60 8.67 2.44
N SER A 302 23.42 9.21 2.12
CA SER A 302 22.97 10.50 2.63
C SER A 302 22.52 10.42 4.09
N THR A 303 21.88 9.32 4.50
CA THR A 303 21.46 9.12 5.89
C THR A 303 22.63 8.94 6.86
N LYS A 304 23.74 8.31 6.43
CA LYS A 304 24.97 8.20 7.23
C LYS A 304 25.73 9.52 7.46
N LYS A 305 25.47 10.55 6.66
CA LYS A 305 26.13 11.87 6.78
C LYS A 305 25.31 12.90 7.56
N GLY A 306 24.23 12.51 8.24
CA GLY A 306 23.42 13.44 9.01
C GLY A 306 22.76 14.49 8.12
N ALA A 307 22.00 14.05 7.12
CA ALA A 307 21.22 14.96 6.30
C ALA A 307 19.97 15.42 7.07
N VAL A 308 19.95 16.71 7.46
CA VAL A 308 18.73 17.41 7.86
C VAL A 308 17.76 17.39 6.66
N PRO A 309 16.48 17.02 6.85
CA PRO A 309 15.52 16.99 5.75
C PRO A 309 15.31 18.40 5.16
N PRO A 310 15.25 18.54 3.82
CA PRO A 310 14.94 19.82 3.18
C PRO A 310 13.45 20.11 3.40
N GLY A 311 13.15 20.92 4.41
CA GLY A 311 11.78 21.23 4.83
C GLY A 311 11.61 21.57 6.30
N ALA A 312 12.66 21.44 7.13
CA ALA A 312 12.64 21.96 8.48
C ALA A 312 12.74 23.49 8.47
N SER A 313 11.58 24.17 8.44
CA SER A 313 11.45 25.58 8.82
C SER A 313 12.21 25.79 10.13
N PRO A 314 13.07 26.82 10.28
CA PRO A 314 13.72 27.06 11.54
C PRO A 314 12.64 27.32 12.58
N ARG A 315 12.54 26.42 13.57
CA ARG A 315 11.72 26.61 14.77
C ARG A 315 12.01 28.02 15.29
N GLN A 316 11.02 28.90 15.21
CA GLN A 316 11.02 30.13 15.97
C GLN A 316 11.31 29.75 17.43
N ARG A 317 12.43 30.25 17.95
CA ARG A 317 12.74 30.18 19.37
C ARG A 317 11.59 30.89 20.10
N HIS A 318 10.79 30.13 20.84
CA HIS A 318 9.91 30.72 21.84
C HIS A 318 10.77 31.56 22.79
N PRO A 319 10.43 32.84 23.02
CA PRO A 319 11.17 33.65 23.98
C PRO A 319 10.96 33.09 25.39
N GLN A 320 12.07 32.90 26.10
CA GLN A 320 12.09 32.53 27.51
C GLN A 320 11.17 33.47 28.31
N ARG A 321 10.26 32.86 29.07
CA ARG A 321 9.48 33.49 30.14
C ARG A 321 10.43 34.28 31.05
N ARG A 322 10.35 35.61 30.97
CA ARG A 322 10.96 36.52 31.93
C ARG A 322 10.14 36.42 33.21
N LEU A 323 10.77 35.91 34.27
CA LEU A 323 10.24 35.87 35.64
C LEU A 323 9.84 37.29 36.07
N LEU A 324 8.55 37.50 36.31
CA LEU A 324 8.06 38.62 37.10
C LEU A 324 8.43 38.33 38.56
N ARG A 325 9.45 39.03 39.06
CA ARG A 325 9.69 39.14 40.50
C ARG A 325 8.64 40.08 41.08
N GLU A 326 7.82 39.55 41.96
CA GLU A 326 7.11 40.32 42.97
C GLU A 326 8.13 41.14 43.77
N VAL A 327 7.95 42.46 43.78
CA VAL A 327 8.50 43.32 44.82
C VAL A 327 7.29 43.91 45.54
N SER A 328 7.19 43.49 46.79
CA SER A 328 6.27 43.88 47.83
C SER A 328 6.26 45.39 48.10
N ASN A 329 5.04 45.90 48.27
CA ASN A 329 4.53 46.80 49.32
C ASN A 329 5.32 48.02 49.83
N GLU A 330 4.50 49.04 50.12
CA GLU A 330 4.69 50.15 51.07
C GLU A 330 5.41 51.43 50.59
N ARG A 331 4.62 52.44 50.19
CA ARG A 331 4.36 53.67 50.99
C ARG A 331 3.68 54.76 50.14
N ASP A 332 2.36 54.74 50.12
CA ASP A 332 1.54 55.94 49.88
C ASP A 332 0.82 56.31 51.18
N LYS A 333 1.54 57.02 52.06
CA LYS A 333 0.97 57.94 53.07
C LYS A 333 2.02 58.97 53.46
N LYS A 334 2.08 60.09 52.73
CA LYS A 334 2.38 61.40 53.35
C LYS A 334 2.00 62.57 52.45
N ASN A 335 1.11 63.38 53.02
CA ASN A 335 0.98 64.83 52.83
C ASN A 335 0.19 65.37 51.64
N GLU A 336 -1.13 65.20 51.73
CA GLU A 336 -2.00 66.38 51.67
C GLU A 336 -1.71 67.32 52.85
N ARG A 337 -1.88 68.63 52.59
CA ARG A 337 -1.79 69.80 53.49
C ARG A 337 -0.43 70.50 53.57
N ARG A 338 -0.22 71.43 52.65
CA ARG A 338 0.43 72.72 52.99
C ARG A 338 -0.09 73.85 52.08
N TRP A 339 -1.20 74.44 52.48
CA TRP A 339 -1.58 75.82 52.15
C TRP A 339 -2.09 76.49 53.44
N GLY A 340 -1.58 77.69 53.70
CA GLY A 340 -1.93 78.56 54.83
C GLY A 340 -0.73 78.80 55.74
N ALA A 341 -0.23 80.01 55.94
CA ALA A 341 -0.79 81.32 55.65
C ALA A 341 0.31 82.39 55.68
N ASN A 342 0.06 83.53 55.03
CA ASN A 342 0.60 84.83 55.46
C ASN A 342 -0.51 85.88 55.33
N LYS A 343 -1.04 86.31 56.48
CA LYS A 343 -1.10 87.70 56.96
C LYS A 343 0.15 87.82 57.87
N ASP A 344 0.98 88.86 57.90
CA ASP A 344 0.91 90.26 57.46
C ASP A 344 2.22 90.67 56.75
#